data_AF-A0AAD3HAL8-F1
#
_entry.id   AF-A0AAD3HAL8-F1
#
_cell.length_a   1.000
_cell.length_b   1.000
_cell.length_c   1.000
_cell.angle_alpha   90.00
_cell.angle_beta   90.00
_cell.angle_gamma   90.00
#
_symmetry.space_group_name_H-M   'P 1'
#
loop_
_entity.id
_entity.type
_entity.pdbx_description
1 polymer ?
#
loop_
_entity_poly.entity_id
_entity_poly.type
_entity_poly.pdbx_seq_one_letter_code
_entity_poly.pdbx_strand_id
1 'polypeptide(L)'
;MSSEAKNMIAKATNEMLLFFKKRRGMQKKQVAVKLPEKLLYILNECSNEYSEILCWSKDGKSIFFKKPQAFEDIITPRFFKKKCSFDSFTRKARRWGFSTKYIFVKGDKDSGEKYSKVWVFHNPDFTKETGFDRCLHITTTMSIKKYVPRTSTAGSSGKNVTKAMKSFPPKARKVSCDGSMTYSSPSLRSEAIESQSLLPKEKGSNSRNPISMLLEAERLIEDPQIKEPLPALPPLPAFDTPASGDEHLPRAEELSLYRKHEETPSPALSLDLLKEANRQLELRNQMALYEAYRVMKLREAAREARLLLQRQNLLAQYLRLRQEEQRSSFHSNRYRI
;
A
#
# COMPACT_ATOMS: atom_id res chain seq x y z
N MET A 1 28.48 0.47 14.55
CA MET A 1 27.17 0.18 15.19
C MET A 1 27.35 -0.99 16.13
N SER A 2 26.86 -0.85 17.37
CA SER A 2 26.80 -1.96 18.34
C SER A 2 26.02 -3.16 17.77
N SER A 3 26.34 -4.37 18.21
CA SER A 3 25.60 -5.59 17.92
C SER A 3 24.11 -5.44 18.27
N GLU A 4 23.81 -4.71 19.35
CA GLU A 4 22.46 -4.43 19.81
C GLU A 4 21.64 -3.62 18.80
N ALA A 5 22.22 -2.57 18.20
CA ALA A 5 21.55 -1.76 17.18
C ALA A 5 21.22 -2.59 15.92
N LYS A 6 22.08 -3.52 15.54
CA LYS A 6 21.81 -4.45 14.42
C LYS A 6 20.62 -5.37 14.73
N ASN A 7 20.53 -5.87 15.97
CA ASN A 7 19.43 -6.73 16.41
C ASN A 7 18.09 -5.98 16.43
N MET A 8 18.07 -4.72 16.90
CA MET A 8 16.86 -3.89 16.86
C MET A 8 16.39 -3.62 15.43
N ILE A 9 17.30 -3.31 14.52
CA ILE A 9 16.99 -3.10 13.09
C ILE A 9 16.41 -4.37 12.46
N ALA A 10 17.03 -5.53 12.73
CA ALA A 10 16.57 -6.81 12.22
C ALA A 10 15.16 -7.15 12.75
N LYS A 11 14.92 -6.93 14.05
CA LYS A 11 13.61 -7.14 14.68
C LYS A 11 12.53 -6.29 14.03
N ALA A 12 12.74 -4.98 13.89
CA ALA A 12 11.76 -4.07 13.28
C ALA A 12 11.50 -4.40 11.81
N THR A 13 12.54 -4.78 11.07
CA THR A 13 12.38 -5.23 9.67
C THR A 13 11.53 -6.49 9.59
N ASN A 14 11.75 -7.45 10.50
CA ASN A 14 11.00 -8.70 10.56
C ASN A 14 9.54 -8.46 10.97
N GLU A 15 9.27 -7.61 11.95
CA GLU A 15 7.90 -7.23 12.35
C GLU A 15 7.13 -6.60 11.19
N MET A 16 7.73 -5.65 10.48
CA MET A 16 7.15 -5.05 9.30
C MET A 16 6.86 -6.10 8.21
N LEU A 17 7.81 -7.02 7.95
CA LEU A 17 7.61 -8.09 6.96
C LEU A 17 6.51 -9.07 7.37
N LEU A 18 6.43 -9.43 8.65
CA LEU A 18 5.36 -10.27 9.21
C LEU A 18 4.00 -9.60 9.08
N PHE A 19 3.92 -8.29 9.34
CA PHE A 19 2.71 -7.50 9.14
C PHE A 19 2.22 -7.60 7.70
N PHE A 20 3.10 -7.38 6.71
CA PHE A 20 2.73 -7.50 5.30
C PHE A 20 2.39 -8.93 4.87
N LYS A 21 3.08 -9.93 5.41
CA LYS A 21 2.81 -11.35 5.13
C LYS A 21 1.44 -11.76 5.65
N LYS A 22 1.10 -11.36 6.87
CA LYS A 22 -0.21 -11.61 7.49
C LYS A 22 -1.33 -10.93 6.69
N ARG A 23 -1.14 -9.67 6.29
CA ARG A 23 -2.17 -8.90 5.57
C ARG A 23 -2.46 -9.44 4.17
N ARG A 24 -1.45 -9.91 3.43
CA ARG A 24 -1.63 -10.37 2.04
C ARG A 24 -2.12 -11.81 1.89
N GLY A 25 -2.18 -12.60 2.97
CA GLY A 25 -2.48 -14.04 2.88
C GLY A 25 -1.51 -14.82 1.97
N MET A 26 -0.36 -14.24 1.59
CA MET A 26 0.50 -14.79 0.54
C MET A 26 1.42 -15.88 1.08
N GLN A 27 1.15 -17.11 0.65
CA GLN A 27 2.06 -18.25 0.76
C GLN A 27 3.13 -18.15 -0.35
N LYS A 28 4.39 -17.93 0.05
CA LYS A 28 5.64 -18.46 -0.57
C LYS A 28 6.41 -17.73 -1.70
N LYS A 29 6.17 -16.45 -2.03
CA LYS A 29 7.22 -15.64 -2.71
C LYS A 29 7.44 -14.31 -1.99
N GLN A 30 8.68 -14.03 -1.57
CA GLN A 30 9.05 -12.77 -0.91
C GLN A 30 8.99 -11.61 -1.91
N VAL A 31 7.79 -11.05 -2.11
CA VAL A 31 7.64 -9.81 -2.88
C VAL A 31 8.22 -8.67 -2.05
N ALA A 32 9.18 -7.95 -2.62
CA ALA A 32 9.74 -6.77 -1.97
C ALA A 32 8.64 -5.75 -1.67
N VAL A 33 8.51 -5.35 -0.39
CA VAL A 33 7.55 -4.34 0.06
C VAL A 33 7.83 -3.02 -0.67
N LYS A 34 6.78 -2.42 -1.24
CA LYS A 34 6.88 -1.18 -2.02
C LYS A 34 7.20 0.01 -1.11
N LEU A 35 7.75 1.09 -1.68
CA LEU A 35 8.05 2.31 -0.90
C LEU A 35 6.80 2.88 -0.19
N PRO A 36 5.65 3.06 -0.86
CA PRO A 36 4.48 3.67 -0.23
C PRO A 36 4.01 2.85 0.96
N GLU A 37 3.95 1.53 0.83
CA GLU A 37 3.56 0.64 1.91
C GLU A 37 4.45 0.77 3.15
N LYS A 38 5.77 0.87 2.96
CA LYS A 38 6.71 1.10 4.07
C LYS A 38 6.45 2.43 4.76
N LEU A 39 6.23 3.49 3.99
CA LEU A 39 5.92 4.80 4.55
C LEU A 39 4.61 4.79 5.33
N LEU A 40 3.58 4.13 4.80
CA LEU A 40 2.30 4.02 5.47
C LEU A 40 2.42 3.26 6.80
N TYR A 41 3.19 2.17 6.81
CA TYR A 41 3.49 1.42 8.03
C TYR A 41 4.20 2.31 9.08
N ILE A 42 5.27 3.01 8.69
CA ILE A 42 6.00 3.89 9.61
C ILE A 42 5.09 5.00 10.17
N LEU A 43 4.26 5.59 9.31
CA LEU A 43 3.39 6.70 9.68
C LEU A 43 2.19 6.30 10.53
N ASN A 44 1.65 5.09 10.38
CA ASN A 44 0.46 4.66 11.10
C ASN A 44 0.82 3.83 12.34
N GLU A 45 1.67 2.82 12.18
CA GLU A 45 2.01 1.87 13.26
C GLU A 45 3.12 2.41 14.16
N CYS A 46 4.03 3.22 13.61
CA CYS A 46 5.16 3.81 14.36
C CYS A 46 4.99 5.32 14.59
N SER A 47 3.77 5.85 14.47
CA SER A 47 3.49 7.30 14.57
C SER A 47 4.03 7.91 15.87
N ASN A 48 3.88 7.21 17.00
CA ASN A 48 4.26 7.74 18.30
C ASN A 48 5.79 7.87 18.44
N GLU A 49 6.53 6.89 17.93
CA GLU A 49 8.00 6.84 18.02
C GLU A 49 8.67 7.89 17.13
N TYR A 50 8.07 8.20 15.98
CA TYR A 50 8.70 9.04 14.95
C TYR A 50 7.98 10.36 14.66
N SER A 51 6.99 10.75 15.46
CA SER A 51 6.17 11.96 15.27
C SER A 51 6.99 13.27 15.15
N GLU A 52 8.17 13.32 15.77
CA GLU A 52 9.10 14.44 15.67
C GLU A 52 9.92 14.47 14.38
N ILE A 53 10.12 13.33 13.74
CA ILE A 53 10.94 13.19 12.53
C ILE A 53 10.04 13.27 11.30
N LEU A 54 8.94 12.51 11.34
CA LEU A 54 8.04 12.25 10.23
C LEU A 54 6.61 12.13 10.75
N CYS A 55 5.68 12.95 10.24
CA CYS A 55 4.27 12.87 10.62
C CYS A 55 3.33 13.16 9.45
N TRP A 56 2.06 12.79 9.59
CA TRP A 56 1.00 13.23 8.70
C TRP A 56 0.72 14.73 8.86
N SER A 57 0.25 15.37 7.79
CA SER A 57 -0.44 16.65 7.88
C SER A 57 -1.77 16.47 8.64
N LYS A 58 -2.32 17.57 9.18
CA LYS A 58 -3.61 17.54 9.90
C LYS A 58 -4.72 16.90 9.05
N ASP A 59 -4.73 17.19 7.74
CA ASP A 59 -5.72 16.66 6.80
C ASP A 59 -5.45 15.20 6.38
N GLY A 60 -4.31 14.61 6.76
CA GLY A 60 -3.94 13.24 6.37
C GLY A 60 -3.65 13.04 4.88
N LYS A 61 -3.51 14.12 4.10
CA LYS A 61 -3.25 14.09 2.63
C LYS A 61 -1.79 14.26 2.25
N SER A 62 -0.96 14.71 3.19
CA SER A 62 0.44 15.01 2.96
C SER A 62 1.28 14.53 4.12
N ILE A 63 2.55 14.32 3.87
CA ILE A 63 3.53 13.84 4.84
C ILE A 63 4.54 14.95 5.08
N PHE A 64 4.88 15.21 6.34
CA PHE A 64 5.88 16.18 6.75
C PHE A 64 7.13 15.51 7.31
N PHE A 65 8.29 15.86 6.77
CA PHE A 65 9.60 15.49 7.33
C PHE A 65 10.21 16.73 7.98
N LYS A 66 10.25 16.72 9.31
CA LYS A 66 10.75 17.84 10.13
C LYS A 66 12.26 17.78 10.32
N LYS A 67 12.83 16.58 10.50
CA LYS A 67 14.26 16.36 10.77
C LYS A 67 14.88 15.39 9.73
N PRO A 68 15.30 15.87 8.54
CA PRO A 68 15.82 15.00 7.47
C PRO A 68 17.03 14.16 7.86
N GLN A 69 17.97 14.72 8.62
CA GLN A 69 19.15 13.98 9.10
C GLN A 69 18.76 12.86 10.07
N ALA A 70 17.86 13.14 11.02
CA ALA A 70 17.34 12.12 11.94
C ALA A 70 16.60 10.99 11.19
N PHE A 71 15.92 11.30 10.08
CA PHE A 71 15.31 10.27 9.22
C PHE A 71 16.37 9.35 8.58
N GLU A 72 17.50 9.89 8.14
CA GLU A 72 18.60 9.11 7.56
C GLU A 72 19.29 8.19 8.58
N ASP A 73 19.44 8.66 9.81
CA ASP A 73 20.19 7.94 10.83
C ASP A 73 19.34 6.96 11.63
N ILE A 74 18.06 7.27 11.86
CA ILE A 74 17.17 6.47 12.72
C ILE A 74 16.24 5.58 11.88
N ILE A 75 15.45 6.19 10.99
CA ILE A 75 14.36 5.49 10.29
C ILE A 75 14.91 4.69 9.11
N THR A 76 15.83 5.27 8.34
CA THR A 76 16.31 4.63 7.12
C THR A 76 16.98 3.27 7.37
N PRO A 77 17.92 3.13 8.33
CA PRO A 77 18.56 1.85 8.61
C PRO A 77 17.58 0.80 9.14
N ARG A 78 16.51 1.23 9.82
CA ARG A 78 15.52 0.35 10.46
C ARG A 78 14.50 -0.24 9.48
N PHE A 79 14.06 0.53 8.48
CA PHE A 79 12.99 0.09 7.56
C PHE A 79 13.46 -0.18 6.13
N PHE A 80 14.67 0.25 5.77
CA PHE A 80 15.23 0.10 4.43
C PHE A 80 16.50 -0.75 4.47
N LYS A 81 16.61 -1.69 3.51
CA LYS A 81 17.70 -2.67 3.48
C LYS A 81 19.11 -2.05 3.42
N LYS A 82 19.22 -0.83 2.90
CA LYS A 82 20.48 -0.10 2.76
C LYS A 82 20.31 1.28 3.38
N LYS A 83 21.33 1.75 4.10
CA LYS A 83 21.41 3.17 4.49
C LYS A 83 21.32 4.01 3.21
N CYS A 84 20.44 4.99 3.23
CA CYS A 84 20.07 5.80 2.07
C CYS A 84 20.03 7.25 2.52
N SER A 85 20.67 8.15 1.78
CA SER A 85 20.55 9.58 2.07
C SER A 85 19.13 10.06 1.82
N PHE A 86 18.75 11.17 2.44
CA PHE A 86 17.44 11.79 2.30
C PHE A 86 17.19 12.27 0.87
N ASP A 87 18.24 12.71 0.17
CA ASP A 87 18.16 13.04 -1.25
C ASP A 87 17.84 11.79 -2.10
N SER A 88 18.51 10.68 -1.83
CA SER A 88 18.22 9.40 -2.51
C SER A 88 16.81 8.91 -2.21
N PHE A 89 16.34 9.09 -0.97
CA PHE A 89 14.96 8.82 -0.57
C PHE A 89 13.98 9.72 -1.34
N THR A 90 14.26 11.03 -1.43
CA THR A 90 13.43 12.01 -2.14
C THR A 90 13.30 11.66 -3.62
N ARG A 91 14.40 11.30 -4.28
CA ARG A 91 14.40 10.81 -5.67
C ARG A 91 13.53 9.57 -5.82
N LYS A 92 13.61 8.64 -4.86
CA LYS A 92 12.78 7.44 -4.85
C LYS A 92 11.31 7.82 -4.68
N ALA A 93 10.96 8.67 -3.72
CA ALA A 93 9.59 9.14 -3.52
C ALA A 93 9.01 9.79 -4.78
N ARG A 94 9.77 10.67 -5.45
CA ARG A 94 9.35 11.26 -6.74
C ARG A 94 9.08 10.21 -7.81
N ARG A 95 9.89 9.13 -7.86
CA ARG A 95 9.66 7.98 -8.75
C ARG A 95 8.34 7.27 -8.48
N TRP A 96 7.81 7.33 -7.26
CA TRP A 96 6.49 6.79 -6.88
C TRP A 96 5.36 7.84 -6.98
N GLY A 97 5.58 8.94 -7.71
CA GLY A 97 4.55 9.94 -7.96
C GLY A 97 4.32 10.94 -6.83
N PHE A 98 5.18 10.97 -5.80
CA PHE A 98 5.10 12.01 -4.78
C PHE A 98 5.60 13.35 -5.33
N SER A 99 4.76 14.37 -5.22
CA SER A 99 5.18 15.76 -5.34
C SER A 99 5.92 16.17 -4.06
N THR A 100 7.04 16.87 -4.22
CA THR A 100 7.88 17.30 -3.09
C THR A 100 7.97 18.82 -3.07
N LYS A 101 7.63 19.42 -1.94
CA LYS A 101 7.82 20.85 -1.66
C LYS A 101 8.51 21.01 -0.30
N TYR A 102 8.99 22.20 0.01
CA TYR A 102 9.41 22.53 1.36
C TYR A 102 8.75 23.83 1.79
N ILE A 103 8.51 23.95 3.09
CA ILE A 103 7.96 25.16 3.72
C ILE A 103 8.88 25.57 4.87
N PHE A 104 8.88 26.86 5.18
CA PHE A 104 9.56 27.39 6.36
C PHE A 104 8.53 27.54 7.47
N VAL A 105 8.75 26.84 8.58
CA VAL A 105 7.92 26.93 9.78
C VAL A 105 8.67 27.79 10.79
N LYS A 106 7.98 28.70 11.47
CA LYS A 106 8.59 29.50 12.54
C LYS A 106 9.08 28.57 13.64
N GLY A 107 10.37 28.64 13.96
CA GLY A 107 10.99 27.78 14.98
C GLY A 107 10.52 28.15 16.38
N ASP A 108 10.64 27.19 17.30
CA ASP A 108 10.45 27.46 18.72
C ASP A 108 11.52 28.44 19.21
N LYS A 109 11.11 29.39 20.07
CA LYS A 109 11.97 30.47 20.56
C LYS A 109 13.26 29.94 21.19
N ASP A 110 13.21 28.75 21.76
CA ASP A 110 14.31 28.14 22.50
C ASP A 110 15.40 27.55 21.58
N SER A 111 15.07 27.27 20.31
CA SER A 111 16.03 26.68 19.36
C SER A 111 17.04 27.69 18.79
N GLY A 112 16.80 28.99 18.97
CA GLY A 112 17.58 30.06 18.32
C GLY A 112 17.38 30.17 16.81
N GLU A 113 16.79 29.16 16.15
CA GLU A 113 16.45 29.20 14.73
C GLU A 113 15.11 29.92 14.52
N LYS A 114 15.15 31.04 13.78
CA LYS A 114 13.93 31.80 13.46
C LYS A 114 12.94 30.98 12.62
N TYR A 115 13.44 30.11 11.74
CA TYR A 115 12.63 29.27 10.87
C TYR A 115 13.30 27.90 10.64
N SER A 116 12.53 26.83 10.74
CA SER A 116 12.95 25.47 10.40
C SER A 116 12.37 25.04 9.06
N LYS A 117 13.19 24.36 8.25
CA LYS A 117 12.79 23.86 6.92
C LYS A 117 12.10 22.50 7.05
N VAL A 118 10.82 22.43 6.68
CA VAL A 118 10.03 21.19 6.69
C VAL A 118 9.75 20.73 5.27
N TRP A 119 10.03 19.47 4.97
CA TRP A 119 9.72 18.89 3.65
C TRP A 119 8.33 18.29 3.63
N VAL A 120 7.58 18.60 2.57
CA VAL A 120 6.21 18.15 2.35
C VAL A 120 6.18 17.21 1.15
N PHE A 121 5.67 16.00 1.36
CA PHE A 121 5.44 15.01 0.32
C PHE A 121 3.94 14.79 0.15
N HIS A 122 3.44 14.91 -1.07
CA HIS A 122 2.02 14.75 -1.37
C HIS A 122 1.80 13.84 -2.58
N ASN A 123 0.88 12.90 -2.45
CA ASN A 123 0.38 12.04 -3.52
C ASN A 123 -1.12 11.80 -3.28
N PRO A 124 -1.99 11.97 -4.28
CA PRO A 124 -3.45 11.87 -4.12
C PRO A 124 -3.92 10.48 -3.68
N ASP A 125 -3.20 9.43 -4.07
CA ASP A 125 -3.50 8.03 -3.71
C ASP A 125 -2.86 7.61 -2.39
N PHE A 126 -2.06 8.49 -1.77
CA PHE A 126 -1.38 8.24 -0.51
C PHE A 126 -2.00 9.11 0.60
N THR A 127 -3.09 8.64 1.20
CA THR A 127 -3.74 9.32 2.33
C THR A 127 -3.79 8.44 3.57
N LYS A 128 -3.91 9.08 4.74
CA LYS A 128 -4.03 8.39 6.03
C LYS A 128 -5.23 7.44 6.08
N GLU A 129 -6.35 7.86 5.49
CA GLU A 129 -7.64 7.15 5.56
C GLU A 129 -7.75 5.98 4.58
N THR A 130 -7.06 6.06 3.44
CA THR A 130 -7.24 5.06 2.37
C THR A 130 -6.62 3.70 2.67
N GLY A 131 -5.82 3.61 3.74
CA GLY A 131 -5.21 2.36 4.19
C GLY A 131 -4.19 1.79 3.20
N PHE A 132 -3.73 0.56 3.47
CA PHE A 132 -2.68 -0.07 2.67
C PHE A 132 -3.14 -0.50 1.28
N ASP A 133 -4.44 -0.67 1.06
CA ASP A 133 -4.96 -1.26 -0.17
C ASP A 133 -4.79 -0.30 -1.35
N ARG A 134 -4.98 1.01 -1.13
CA ARG A 134 -4.68 2.03 -2.16
C ARG A 134 -3.20 2.20 -2.44
N CYS A 135 -2.34 1.99 -1.45
CA CYS A 135 -0.89 2.02 -1.65
C CYS A 135 -0.38 0.96 -2.66
N LEU A 136 -1.15 -0.11 -2.88
CA LEU A 136 -0.82 -1.13 -3.88
C LEU A 136 -0.93 -0.61 -5.31
N HIS A 137 -1.83 0.34 -5.56
CA HIS A 137 -2.08 0.94 -6.88
C HIS A 137 -1.07 2.03 -7.24
N ILE A 138 -0.35 2.58 -6.25
CA ILE A 138 0.75 3.50 -6.53
C ILE A 138 1.85 2.72 -7.25
N THR A 139 2.10 3.09 -8.50
CA THR A 139 3.14 2.50 -9.35
C THR A 139 4.29 3.47 -9.56
N THR A 140 5.42 2.97 -10.07
CA THR A 140 6.55 3.83 -10.39
C THR A 140 6.30 4.56 -11.72
N THR A 141 6.47 5.89 -11.74
CA THR A 141 6.24 6.74 -12.92
C THR A 141 7.15 6.39 -14.10
N MET A 142 8.31 5.80 -13.84
CA MET A 142 9.20 5.31 -14.90
C MET A 142 8.65 4.10 -15.65
N SER A 143 7.67 3.38 -15.10
CA SER A 143 7.00 2.28 -15.82
C SER A 143 5.99 2.78 -16.86
N ILE A 144 5.56 4.04 -16.78
CA ILE A 144 4.48 4.61 -17.59
C ILE A 144 5.00 5.12 -18.96
N LYS A 145 6.32 5.34 -19.11
CA LYS A 145 6.92 5.78 -20.39
C LYS A 145 6.90 4.73 -21.52
N LYS A 146 6.14 3.64 -21.41
CA LYS A 146 6.05 2.60 -22.45
C LYS A 146 4.76 2.59 -23.27
N TYR A 147 3.83 3.52 -23.06
CA TYR A 147 2.62 3.57 -23.89
C TYR A 147 2.15 5.00 -24.11
N VAL A 148 3.00 5.82 -24.73
CA VAL A 148 2.45 6.87 -25.60
C VAL A 148 2.30 6.16 -26.95
N PRO A 149 1.08 5.88 -27.44
CA PRO A 149 0.92 5.50 -28.83
C PRO A 149 1.63 6.58 -29.62
N ARG A 150 2.68 6.23 -30.38
CA ARG A 150 3.15 7.12 -31.44
C ARG A 150 1.92 7.34 -32.31
N THR A 151 1.24 8.46 -32.12
CA THR A 151 0.34 8.98 -33.14
C THR A 151 1.23 9.10 -34.35
N SER A 152 1.04 8.18 -35.30
CA SER A 152 1.66 8.22 -36.60
C SER A 152 1.22 9.52 -37.25
N THR A 153 1.97 10.60 -37.02
CA THR A 153 1.94 11.79 -37.86
C THR A 153 2.55 11.35 -39.18
N ALA A 154 1.70 10.73 -40.00
CA ALA A 154 1.96 10.55 -41.40
C ALA A 154 2.07 11.96 -42.02
N GLY A 155 3.18 12.21 -42.70
CA GLY A 155 3.32 13.37 -43.58
C GLY A 155 4.24 14.46 -43.06
N SER A 156 5.55 14.29 -43.27
CA SER A 156 6.33 15.35 -43.92
C SER A 156 7.62 14.78 -44.49
N SER A 157 7.54 14.43 -45.77
CA SER A 157 8.68 14.20 -46.65
C SER A 157 9.35 15.56 -46.90
N GLY A 158 10.61 15.71 -46.50
CA GLY A 158 11.31 17.00 -46.56
C GLY A 158 12.83 16.89 -46.52
N LYS A 159 13.38 16.24 -47.55
CA LYS A 159 14.66 16.53 -48.25
C LYS A 159 15.88 17.00 -47.42
N ASN A 160 16.88 16.11 -47.37
CA ASN A 160 18.31 16.33 -47.57
C ASN A 160 18.87 17.77 -47.49
N VAL A 161 19.67 18.03 -46.45
CA VAL A 161 20.86 18.89 -46.57
C VAL A 161 22.02 18.23 -45.84
N THR A 162 22.91 17.61 -46.63
CA THR A 162 24.28 17.28 -46.25
C THR A 162 25.08 18.56 -46.12
N LYS A 163 25.62 18.90 -44.94
CA LYS A 163 26.86 19.71 -44.90
C LYS A 163 27.64 19.65 -43.59
N ALA A 164 28.92 19.34 -43.77
CA ALA A 164 30.10 19.80 -43.04
C ALA A 164 30.33 19.33 -41.59
N MET A 165 31.18 18.31 -41.54
CA MET A 165 32.23 18.09 -40.55
C MET A 165 32.77 19.39 -39.92
N LYS A 166 32.75 19.47 -38.59
CA LYS A 166 33.81 20.10 -37.80
C LYS A 166 34.12 19.19 -36.61
N SER A 167 35.26 18.52 -36.74
CA SER A 167 35.99 17.81 -35.70
C SER A 167 36.22 18.71 -34.48
N PHE A 168 35.72 18.28 -33.32
CA PHE A 168 36.17 18.79 -32.03
C PHE A 168 37.11 17.76 -31.41
N PRO A 169 38.33 18.13 -30.98
CA PRO A 169 39.23 17.21 -30.32
C PRO A 169 38.78 16.94 -28.87
N PRO A 170 39.00 15.72 -28.35
CA PRO A 170 38.69 15.39 -26.96
C PRO A 170 39.73 16.03 -26.03
N LYS A 171 39.32 17.04 -25.24
CA LYS A 171 40.14 17.53 -24.12
C LYS A 171 40.09 16.51 -22.99
N ALA A 172 41.14 15.70 -22.89
CA ALA A 172 41.48 14.93 -21.71
C ALA A 172 41.73 15.86 -20.52
N ARG A 173 40.80 15.90 -19.55
CA ARG A 173 41.09 16.44 -18.21
C ARG A 173 41.76 15.34 -17.39
N LYS A 174 43.09 15.35 -17.36
CA LYS A 174 43.88 14.84 -16.24
C LYS A 174 43.61 15.76 -15.05
N VAL A 175 42.87 15.30 -14.06
CA VAL A 175 42.90 15.87 -12.71
C VAL A 175 43.76 14.91 -11.91
N SER A 176 44.99 15.36 -11.64
CA SER A 176 45.88 14.78 -10.62
C SER A 176 45.18 14.94 -9.27
N CYS A 177 45.05 13.83 -8.57
CA CYS A 177 44.82 13.80 -7.14
C CYS A 177 46.02 13.07 -6.53
N ASP A 178 47.16 13.77 -6.52
CA ASP A 178 48.28 13.43 -5.63
C ASP A 178 47.91 13.90 -4.23
N GLY A 179 47.39 12.95 -3.45
CA GLY A 179 47.06 13.09 -2.04
C GLY A 179 47.48 11.83 -1.31
N SER A 180 48.79 11.61 -1.28
CA SER A 180 49.47 10.63 -0.44
C SER A 180 49.09 10.85 1.03
N MET A 181 48.33 9.92 1.60
CA MET A 181 48.36 9.65 3.03
C MET A 181 48.46 8.14 3.23
N THR A 182 49.69 7.70 3.41
CA THR A 182 50.06 6.36 3.86
C THR A 182 49.66 6.21 5.33
N TYR A 183 48.53 5.55 5.60
CA TYR A 183 48.33 4.89 6.88
C TYR A 183 48.74 3.43 6.75
N SER A 184 49.97 3.17 7.18
CA SER A 184 50.43 1.86 7.60
C SER A 184 49.50 1.34 8.69
N SER A 185 48.96 0.13 8.51
CA SER A 185 48.49 -0.67 9.63
C SER A 185 48.73 -2.16 9.35
N PRO A 186 49.19 -2.90 10.37
CA PRO A 186 49.91 -4.14 10.16
C PRO A 186 48.97 -5.33 10.02
N SER A 187 49.37 -6.22 9.13
CA SER A 187 49.01 -7.63 9.12
C SER A 187 49.31 -8.25 10.49
N LEU A 188 48.27 -8.66 11.21
CA LEU A 188 48.39 -9.73 12.21
C LEU A 188 47.48 -10.89 11.83
N ARG A 189 48.20 -11.94 11.46
CA ARG A 189 47.85 -13.32 11.24
C ARG A 189 47.50 -13.93 12.60
N SER A 190 46.36 -14.59 12.71
CA SER A 190 46.01 -15.51 13.81
C SER A 190 45.02 -16.51 13.21
N GLU A 191 45.54 -17.59 12.65
CA GLU A 191 45.64 -18.90 13.31
C GLU A 191 44.28 -19.53 13.62
N ALA A 192 44.11 -20.67 12.95
CA ALA A 192 43.01 -21.59 13.05
C ALA A 192 42.90 -22.15 14.47
N ILE A 193 41.67 -22.28 14.96
CA ILE A 193 41.31 -23.34 15.88
C ILE A 193 40.07 -24.02 15.31
N GLU A 194 40.36 -25.12 14.63
CA GLU A 194 39.44 -26.15 14.22
C GLU A 194 39.02 -26.93 15.48
N SER A 195 37.75 -26.82 15.88
CA SER A 195 37.18 -27.64 16.94
C SER A 195 36.04 -28.45 16.35
N GLN A 196 36.39 -29.67 15.93
CA GLN A 196 35.46 -30.72 15.56
C GLN A 196 34.71 -31.16 16.81
N SER A 197 33.38 -30.97 16.84
CA SER A 197 32.50 -31.65 17.78
C SER A 197 31.71 -32.71 17.02
N LEU A 198 32.06 -33.96 17.30
CA LEU A 198 31.35 -35.15 16.88
C LEU A 198 30.07 -35.28 17.71
N LEU A 199 28.91 -35.20 17.07
CA LEU A 199 27.66 -35.70 17.61
C LEU A 199 27.06 -36.76 16.66
N PRO A 200 26.46 -37.83 17.22
CA PRO A 200 26.04 -38.99 16.45
C PRO A 200 24.80 -38.70 15.61
N LYS A 201 24.84 -39.22 14.38
CA LYS A 201 23.70 -39.28 13.45
C LYS A 201 22.72 -40.34 13.95
N GLU A 202 21.62 -39.91 14.58
CA GLU A 202 20.47 -40.78 14.77
C GLU A 202 19.67 -40.89 13.46
N LYS A 203 19.51 -42.13 13.00
CA LYS A 203 18.69 -42.52 11.85
C LYS A 203 17.25 -42.74 12.33
N GLY A 204 16.32 -42.03 11.69
CA GLY A 204 15.00 -42.57 11.31
C GLY A 204 13.97 -42.79 12.42
N SER A 205 13.04 -41.84 12.56
CA SER A 205 11.62 -42.19 12.63
C SER A 205 10.78 -41.13 11.91
N ASN A 206 9.95 -41.60 10.99
CA ASN A 206 9.17 -40.82 10.06
C ASN A 206 7.94 -40.25 10.80
N SER A 207 8.13 -39.26 11.67
CA SER A 207 7.01 -38.57 12.31
C SER A 207 6.36 -37.63 11.29
N ARG A 208 5.17 -38.02 10.83
CA ARG A 208 4.30 -37.15 10.06
C ARG A 208 4.02 -35.90 10.89
N ASN A 209 4.48 -34.77 10.38
CA ASN A 209 4.27 -33.46 10.99
C ASN A 209 2.75 -33.20 11.09
N PRO A 210 2.16 -32.95 12.27
CA PRO A 210 0.71 -32.76 12.41
C PRO A 210 0.17 -31.56 11.60
N ILE A 211 1.07 -30.66 11.18
CA ILE A 211 0.77 -29.51 10.31
C ILE A 211 0.47 -29.96 8.86
N SER A 212 1.04 -31.08 8.37
CA SER A 212 0.76 -31.54 7.00
C SER A 212 -0.65 -32.12 6.86
N MET A 213 -1.20 -32.73 7.92
CA MET A 213 -2.58 -33.25 7.92
C MET A 213 -3.64 -32.14 7.91
N LEU A 214 -3.36 -30.97 8.53
CA LEU A 214 -4.29 -29.84 8.52
C LEU A 214 -4.38 -29.15 7.15
N LEU A 215 -3.28 -29.13 6.39
CA LEU A 215 -3.22 -28.56 5.03
C LEU A 215 -3.90 -29.43 3.97
N GLU A 216 -4.11 -30.71 4.25
CA GLU A 216 -4.78 -31.66 3.35
C GLU A 216 -6.30 -31.66 3.57
N ALA A 217 -6.76 -31.35 4.78
CA ALA A 217 -8.19 -31.16 5.11
C ALA A 217 -8.80 -29.88 4.49
N GLU A 218 -8.01 -28.82 4.26
CA GLU A 218 -8.48 -27.60 3.58
C GLU A 218 -8.71 -27.78 2.07
N ARG A 219 -8.14 -28.83 1.44
CA ARG A 219 -8.29 -29.08 0.00
C ARG A 219 -9.55 -29.87 -0.38
N LEU A 220 -10.26 -30.44 0.58
CA LEU A 220 -11.44 -31.28 0.34
C LEU A 220 -12.78 -30.57 0.63
N ILE A 221 -12.76 -29.26 0.91
CA ILE A 221 -13.97 -28.44 1.17
C ILE A 221 -14.07 -27.27 0.17
N GLU A 222 -13.73 -27.52 -1.09
CA GLU A 222 -14.28 -26.75 -2.21
C GLU A 222 -15.30 -27.64 -2.90
N ASP A 223 -16.50 -27.69 -2.33
CA ASP A 223 -17.65 -28.38 -2.88
C ASP A 223 -18.25 -27.47 -3.99
N PRO A 224 -18.21 -27.85 -5.29
CA PRO A 224 -18.62 -26.97 -6.38
C PRO A 224 -20.14 -26.96 -6.64
N GLN A 225 -20.96 -27.41 -5.68
CA GLN A 225 -22.39 -27.72 -5.90
C GLN A 225 -23.37 -26.84 -5.11
N ILE A 226 -23.16 -25.52 -5.05
CA ILE A 226 -24.26 -24.57 -4.79
C ILE A 226 -24.11 -23.36 -5.71
N LYS A 227 -24.43 -23.56 -7.00
CA LYS A 227 -24.89 -22.47 -7.88
C LYS A 227 -26.41 -22.46 -7.78
N GLU A 228 -26.95 -21.81 -6.76
CA GLU A 228 -28.35 -21.38 -6.84
C GLU A 228 -28.44 -20.29 -7.92
N PRO A 229 -29.30 -20.47 -8.95
CA PRO A 229 -29.52 -19.43 -9.94
C PRO A 229 -30.21 -18.25 -9.26
N LEU A 230 -29.61 -17.05 -9.39
CA LEU A 230 -30.27 -15.81 -8.99
C LEU A 230 -31.67 -15.74 -9.64
N PRO A 231 -32.72 -15.37 -8.88
CA PRO A 231 -34.04 -15.16 -9.45
C PRO A 231 -33.95 -14.09 -10.54
N ALA A 232 -34.48 -14.42 -11.73
CA ALA A 232 -34.51 -13.53 -12.87
C ALA A 232 -35.16 -12.20 -12.47
N LEU A 233 -34.42 -11.10 -12.66
CA LEU A 233 -34.96 -9.76 -12.52
C LEU A 233 -36.11 -9.60 -13.51
N PRO A 234 -37.25 -9.00 -13.10
CA PRO A 234 -38.35 -8.73 -14.01
C PRO A 234 -37.86 -7.83 -15.15
N PRO A 235 -38.32 -8.07 -16.39
CA PRO A 235 -37.95 -7.24 -17.53
C PRO A 235 -38.32 -5.79 -17.24
N LEU A 236 -37.36 -4.89 -17.42
CA LEU A 236 -37.59 -3.45 -17.36
C LEU A 236 -38.70 -3.09 -18.36
N PRO A 237 -39.67 -2.24 -17.98
CA PRO A 237 -40.69 -1.78 -18.92
C PRO A 237 -40.00 -1.17 -20.14
N ALA A 238 -40.41 -1.63 -21.32
CA ALA A 238 -39.95 -1.08 -22.58
C ALA A 238 -40.22 0.42 -22.54
N PHE A 239 -39.15 1.23 -22.58
CA PHE A 239 -39.30 2.63 -22.92
C PHE A 239 -39.72 2.65 -24.38
N ASP A 240 -40.98 3.00 -24.61
CA ASP A 240 -41.50 3.28 -25.95
C ASP A 240 -40.64 4.36 -26.57
N THR A 241 -39.74 3.95 -27.47
CA THR A 241 -39.07 4.86 -28.39
C THR A 241 -40.18 5.46 -29.24
N PRO A 242 -40.47 6.77 -29.14
CA PRO A 242 -41.48 7.38 -29.98
C PRO A 242 -41.06 7.19 -31.44
N ALA A 243 -41.97 6.57 -32.19
CA ALA A 243 -41.82 6.31 -33.60
C ALA A 243 -41.42 7.59 -34.34
N SER A 244 -40.47 7.45 -35.25
CA SER A 244 -40.09 8.44 -36.25
C SER A 244 -41.32 8.95 -36.98
N GLY A 245 -41.81 10.11 -36.58
CA GLY A 245 -42.83 10.88 -37.27
C GLY A 245 -42.21 12.20 -37.69
N ASP A 246 -42.05 12.35 -39.00
CA ASP A 246 -41.88 13.57 -39.79
C ASP A 246 -41.30 14.81 -39.10
N GLU A 247 -40.06 15.12 -39.47
CA GLU A 247 -39.42 16.42 -39.28
C GLU A 247 -40.15 17.50 -40.07
N HIS A 248 -41.26 18.02 -39.52
CA HIS A 248 -41.73 19.34 -39.87
C HIS A 248 -40.88 20.37 -39.09
N LEU A 249 -39.81 20.83 -39.73
CA LEU A 249 -39.05 22.00 -39.27
C LEU A 249 -40.01 23.19 -39.08
N PRO A 250 -40.14 23.74 -37.87
CA PRO A 250 -41.01 24.88 -37.65
C PRO A 250 -40.44 26.09 -38.42
N ARG A 251 -41.34 26.72 -39.15
CA ARG A 251 -41.13 27.96 -39.90
C ARG A 251 -40.51 29.01 -38.97
N ALA A 252 -39.45 29.67 -39.42
CA ALA A 252 -38.65 30.62 -38.64
C ALA A 252 -39.43 31.81 -38.01
N GLU A 253 -40.72 31.96 -38.32
CA GLU A 253 -41.60 33.00 -37.80
C GLU A 253 -42.22 32.63 -36.44
N GLU A 254 -42.37 31.35 -36.08
CA GLU A 254 -42.95 30.92 -34.78
C GLU A 254 -41.99 31.03 -33.58
N LEU A 255 -40.67 31.08 -33.83
CA LEU A 255 -39.68 31.31 -32.77
C LEU A 255 -39.66 32.76 -32.26
N SER A 256 -40.36 33.68 -32.91
CA SER A 256 -40.45 35.08 -32.47
C SER A 256 -41.52 35.33 -31.40
N LEU A 257 -42.52 34.44 -31.28
CA LEU A 257 -43.62 34.58 -30.32
C LEU A 257 -43.29 33.99 -28.94
N TYR A 258 -42.35 33.03 -28.87
CA TYR A 258 -41.90 32.46 -27.60
C TYR A 258 -40.89 33.32 -26.83
N ARG A 259 -40.42 34.44 -27.40
CA ARG A 259 -39.44 35.34 -26.75
C ARG A 259 -40.04 36.39 -25.81
N LYS A 260 -41.37 36.42 -25.65
CA LYS A 260 -42.06 37.46 -24.85
C LYS A 260 -42.45 37.07 -23.42
N HIS A 261 -42.18 35.84 -23.00
CA HIS A 261 -42.37 35.41 -21.61
C HIS A 261 -41.08 34.80 -21.03
N GLU A 262 -39.93 35.44 -21.24
CA GLU A 262 -38.80 35.30 -20.31
C GLU A 262 -39.04 36.24 -19.13
N GLU A 263 -40.07 35.93 -18.33
CA GLU A 263 -40.10 36.41 -16.96
C GLU A 263 -38.90 35.77 -16.27
N THR A 264 -37.85 36.57 -16.09
CA THR A 264 -36.65 36.16 -15.37
C THR A 264 -37.10 35.59 -14.02
N PRO A 265 -36.91 34.28 -13.76
CA PRO A 265 -37.35 33.69 -12.52
C PRO A 265 -36.65 34.46 -11.40
N SER A 266 -37.47 35.03 -10.51
CA SER A 266 -37.00 35.89 -9.43
C SER A 266 -35.78 35.24 -8.76
N PRO A 267 -34.62 35.91 -8.70
CA PRO A 267 -33.36 35.30 -8.26
C PRO A 267 -33.44 34.71 -6.84
N ALA A 268 -34.41 35.13 -6.03
CA ALA A 268 -34.70 34.58 -4.72
C ALA A 268 -35.10 33.08 -4.75
N LEU A 269 -35.89 32.64 -5.74
CA LEU A 269 -36.32 31.24 -5.87
C LEU A 269 -35.15 30.29 -6.18
N SER A 270 -34.09 30.80 -6.81
CA SER A 270 -32.91 30.00 -7.15
C SER A 270 -32.06 29.62 -5.92
N LEU A 271 -31.99 30.50 -4.92
CA LEU A 271 -31.17 30.28 -3.74
C LEU A 271 -31.76 29.24 -2.79
N ASP A 272 -33.09 29.22 -2.62
CA ASP A 272 -33.76 28.28 -1.74
C ASP A 272 -33.74 26.86 -2.31
N LEU A 273 -33.89 26.71 -3.63
CA LEU A 273 -33.70 25.42 -4.32
C LEU A 273 -32.27 24.90 -4.16
N LEU A 274 -31.26 25.76 -4.24
CA LEU A 274 -29.86 25.36 -4.05
C LEU A 274 -29.59 24.95 -2.59
N LYS A 275 -30.15 25.66 -1.61
CA LYS A 275 -30.04 25.29 -0.19
C LYS A 275 -30.69 23.94 0.08
N GLU A 276 -31.88 23.70 -0.48
CA GLU A 276 -32.59 22.43 -0.32
C GLU A 276 -31.83 21.27 -0.99
N ALA A 277 -31.28 21.47 -2.20
CA ALA A 277 -30.45 20.47 -2.86
C ALA A 277 -29.19 20.10 -2.03
N ASN A 278 -28.54 21.11 -1.43
CA ASN A 278 -27.40 20.87 -0.54
C ASN A 278 -27.80 20.10 0.74
N ARG A 279 -28.96 20.43 1.33
CA ARG A 279 -29.49 19.70 2.49
C ARG A 279 -29.78 18.23 2.15
N GLN A 280 -30.38 17.97 1.00
CA GLN A 280 -30.63 16.60 0.53
C GLN A 280 -29.34 15.83 0.27
N LEU A 281 -28.32 16.49 -0.29
CA LEU A 281 -27.00 15.88 -0.49
C LEU A 281 -26.34 15.53 0.84
N GLU A 282 -26.43 16.40 1.85
CA GLU A 282 -25.91 16.15 3.19
C GLU A 282 -26.59 14.96 3.86
N LEU A 283 -27.92 14.87 3.78
CA LEU A 283 -28.69 13.72 4.28
C LEU A 283 -28.28 12.40 3.60
N ARG A 284 -28.09 12.41 2.28
CA ARG A 284 -27.60 11.23 1.54
C ARG A 284 -26.21 10.80 2.01
N ASN A 285 -25.30 11.76 2.23
CA ASN A 285 -23.97 11.47 2.74
C ASN A 285 -24.01 10.88 4.16
N GLN A 286 -24.88 11.40 5.03
CA GLN A 286 -25.08 10.86 6.38
C GLN A 286 -25.63 9.42 6.34
N MET A 287 -26.62 9.15 5.48
CA MET A 287 -27.17 7.80 5.29
C MET A 287 -26.10 6.83 4.76
N ALA A 288 -25.27 7.27 3.81
CA ALA A 288 -24.18 6.45 3.28
C ALA A 288 -23.14 6.10 4.36
N LEU A 289 -22.79 7.05 5.24
CA LEU A 289 -21.89 6.80 6.37
C LEU A 289 -22.49 5.82 7.38
N TYR A 290 -23.78 5.93 7.67
CA TYR A 290 -24.48 4.99 8.55
C TYR A 290 -24.48 3.57 7.99
N GLU A 291 -24.79 3.39 6.70
CA GLU A 291 -24.75 2.07 6.06
C GLU A 291 -23.33 1.49 6.01
N ALA A 292 -22.32 2.31 5.74
CA ALA A 292 -20.93 1.88 5.80
C ALA A 292 -20.54 1.37 7.21
N TYR A 293 -20.94 2.10 8.26
CA TYR A 293 -20.74 1.70 9.65
C TYR A 293 -21.46 0.39 9.98
N ARG A 294 -22.71 0.25 9.55
CA ARG A 294 -23.52 -0.98 9.73
C ARG A 294 -22.85 -2.19 9.08
N VAL A 295 -22.39 -2.08 7.83
CA VAL A 295 -21.69 -3.15 7.13
C VAL A 295 -20.37 -3.51 7.82
N MET A 296 -19.62 -2.51 8.30
CA MET A 296 -18.40 -2.74 9.06
C MET A 296 -18.68 -3.54 10.35
N LYS A 297 -19.73 -3.18 11.10
CA LYS A 297 -20.14 -3.89 12.31
C LYS A 297 -20.59 -5.32 12.05
N LEU A 298 -21.34 -5.56 10.96
CA LEU A 298 -21.71 -6.92 10.54
C LEU A 298 -20.49 -7.77 10.19
N ARG A 299 -19.48 -7.19 9.51
CA ARG A 299 -18.22 -7.89 9.21
C ARG A 299 -17.40 -8.19 10.46
N GLU A 300 -17.45 -7.34 11.48
CA GLU A 300 -16.83 -7.60 12.78
C GLU A 300 -17.51 -8.78 13.48
N ALA A 301 -18.84 -8.75 13.62
CA ALA A 301 -19.61 -9.84 14.21
C ALA A 301 -19.41 -11.17 13.47
N ALA A 302 -19.37 -11.16 12.14
CA ALA A 302 -19.10 -12.36 11.34
C ALA A 302 -17.69 -12.94 11.58
N ARG A 303 -16.68 -12.08 11.81
CA ARG A 303 -15.32 -12.55 12.17
C ARG A 303 -15.30 -13.18 13.55
N GLU A 304 -15.98 -12.59 14.53
CA GLU A 304 -16.09 -13.15 15.88
C GLU A 304 -16.81 -14.51 15.88
N ALA A 305 -17.92 -14.63 15.14
CA ALA A 305 -18.64 -15.89 14.98
C ALA A 305 -17.76 -17.00 14.40
N ARG A 306 -16.92 -16.70 13.40
CA ARG A 306 -15.96 -17.67 12.83
C ARG A 306 -14.91 -18.10 13.86
N LEU A 307 -14.38 -17.17 14.65
CA LEU A 307 -13.42 -17.49 15.71
C LEU A 307 -14.04 -18.36 16.81
N LEU A 308 -15.30 -18.12 17.18
CA LEU A 308 -16.03 -18.96 18.12
C LEU A 308 -16.23 -20.37 17.57
N LEU A 309 -16.61 -20.51 16.31
CA LEU A 309 -16.75 -21.82 15.66
C LEU A 309 -15.41 -22.57 15.61
N GLN A 310 -14.30 -21.89 15.29
CA GLN A 310 -12.97 -22.50 15.33
C GLN A 310 -12.60 -22.99 16.74
N ARG A 311 -12.91 -22.22 17.79
CA ARG A 311 -12.68 -22.62 19.18
C ARG A 311 -13.52 -23.85 19.57
N GLN A 312 -14.78 -23.89 19.17
CA GLN A 312 -15.66 -25.05 19.41
C GLN A 312 -15.12 -26.30 18.72
N ASN A 313 -14.66 -26.19 17.47
CA ASN A 313 -14.06 -27.30 16.73
C ASN A 313 -12.78 -27.82 17.40
N LEU A 314 -11.90 -26.93 17.88
CA LEU A 314 -10.70 -27.32 18.63
C LEU A 314 -11.05 -28.02 19.95
N LEU A 315 -12.04 -27.51 20.68
CA LEU A 315 -12.52 -28.15 21.91
C LEU A 315 -13.07 -29.54 21.64
N ALA A 316 -13.87 -29.70 20.57
CA ALA A 316 -14.40 -31.00 20.17
C ALA A 316 -13.28 -31.99 19.79
N GLN A 317 -12.25 -31.54 19.08
CA GLN A 317 -11.07 -32.36 18.76
C GLN A 317 -10.32 -32.79 20.02
N TYR A 318 -10.10 -31.86 20.96
CA TYR A 318 -9.44 -32.16 22.23
C TYR A 318 -10.21 -33.21 23.04
N LEU A 319 -11.54 -33.08 23.13
CA LEU A 319 -12.38 -34.05 23.83
C LEU A 319 -12.32 -35.45 23.19
N ARG A 320 -12.26 -35.54 21.85
CA ARG A 320 -12.08 -36.83 21.15
C ARG A 320 -10.75 -37.48 21.50
N LEU A 321 -9.65 -36.73 21.43
CA LEU A 321 -8.32 -37.25 21.79
C LEU A 321 -8.27 -37.73 23.24
N ARG A 322 -8.89 -36.98 24.16
CA ARG A 322 -8.95 -37.39 25.58
C ARG A 322 -9.76 -38.67 25.79
N GLN A 323 -10.84 -38.86 25.03
CA GLN A 323 -11.60 -40.12 25.06
C GLN A 323 -10.80 -41.30 24.50
N GLU A 324 -9.99 -41.09 23.46
CA GLU A 324 -9.10 -42.10 22.89
C GLU A 324 -7.98 -42.51 23.86
N GLU A 325 -7.37 -41.55 24.57
CA GLU A 325 -6.38 -41.80 25.62
C GLU A 325 -6.96 -42.68 26.74
N GLN A 326 -8.18 -42.36 27.20
CA GLN A 326 -8.87 -43.16 28.20
C GLN A 326 -9.11 -44.60 27.69
N ARG A 327 -9.60 -44.75 26.45
CA ARG A 327 -9.81 -46.08 25.85
C ARG A 327 -8.52 -46.89 25.70
N SER A 328 -7.41 -46.24 25.36
CA SER A 328 -6.08 -46.87 25.24
C SER A 328 -5.55 -47.34 26.60
N SER A 329 -5.74 -46.52 27.64
CA SER A 329 -5.37 -46.87 29.02
C SER A 329 -6.09 -48.14 29.51
N PHE A 330 -7.39 -48.29 29.21
CA PHE A 330 -8.14 -49.51 29.54
C PHE A 330 -7.63 -50.75 28.80
N HIS A 331 -7.24 -50.64 27.53
CA HIS A 331 -6.71 -51.78 26.78
C HIS A 331 -5.34 -52.22 27.29
N SER A 332 -4.46 -51.27 27.63
CA SER A 332 -3.12 -51.57 28.16
C SER A 332 -3.16 -52.35 29.49
N ASN A 333 -4.12 -52.03 30.38
CA ASN A 333 -4.28 -52.74 31.64
C ASN A 333 -4.83 -54.17 31.51
N ARG A 334 -5.50 -54.50 30.39
CA ARG A 334 -6.09 -55.84 30.18
C ARG A 334 -5.07 -56.91 29.83
N TYR A 335 -3.88 -56.52 29.33
CA TYR A 335 -2.80 -57.44 28.94
C TYR A 335 -1.69 -57.56 30.00
N ARG A 336 -1.95 -57.10 31.25
CA ARG A 336 -1.01 -57.20 32.38
C ARG A 336 -1.38 -58.32 33.40
N ILE A 337 -2.31 -59.19 33.04
CA ILE A 337 -2.71 -60.40 33.81
C ILE A 337 -2.20 -61.60 33.05
#